data_AF-A0A1R3TC64-F1
#
_entry.id   AF-A0A1R3TC64-F1
#
_cell.length_a   1.000
_cell.length_b   1.000
_cell.length_c   1.000
_cell.angle_alpha   90.00
_cell.angle_beta   90.00
_cell.angle_gamma   90.00
#
_symmetry.space_group_name_H-M   'P 1'
#
loop_
_entity.id
_entity.type
_entity.pdbx_description
1 polymer ?
#
loop_
_entity_poly.entity_id
_entity_poly.type
_entity_poly.pdbx_seq_one_letter_code
_entity_poly.pdbx_strand_id
1 'polypeptide(L)'
;MNLNIPFLSTRTVVCPDGSQHVIQKNISSYFPLSVSEKSAKVDVDLKIPDTVEAKTAAQMESAIKSVMVSIDKSNGSIVLEQRAAYTAYASNPCGSHEWYKRQLENISTRRQRLQEQENMLGALVALAQTPGVQISEMVGLLRRLVVTMTPEAASIITVNEMDHSEQTAHDMIQGGL
;
A
#
# COMPACT_ATOMS: atom_id res chain seq x y z
N MET A 1 -5.15 -33.72 -1.26
CA MET A 1 -4.01 -33.71 -2.20
C MET A 1 -4.50 -33.15 -3.53
N ASN A 2 -4.16 -31.91 -3.88
CA ASN A 2 -4.45 -31.35 -5.20
C ASN A 2 -3.23 -31.58 -6.10
N LEU A 3 -3.35 -32.52 -7.03
CA LEU A 3 -2.35 -32.77 -8.07
C LEU A 3 -2.39 -31.60 -9.07
N ASN A 4 -1.46 -30.65 -8.91
CA ASN A 4 -1.29 -29.52 -9.81
C ASN A 4 -0.47 -29.97 -11.04
N ILE A 5 -1.14 -30.51 -12.06
CA ILE A 5 -0.51 -30.95 -13.30
C ILE A 5 -0.40 -29.73 -14.25
N PRO A 6 0.81 -29.27 -14.59
CA PRO A 6 1.03 -27.98 -15.28
C PRO A 6 0.46 -27.91 -16.71
N PHE A 7 0.21 -29.05 -17.36
CA PHE A 7 -0.42 -29.10 -18.69
C PHE A 7 -1.93 -28.92 -18.67
N LEU A 8 -2.59 -29.14 -17.52
CA LEU A 8 -4.04 -28.97 -17.39
C LEU A 8 -4.42 -27.53 -17.02
N SER A 9 -3.50 -26.74 -16.45
CA SER A 9 -3.77 -25.39 -15.95
C SER A 9 -3.68 -24.29 -17.03
N THR A 10 -3.10 -24.57 -18.20
CA THR A 10 -2.93 -23.60 -19.29
C THR A 10 -3.65 -24.03 -20.58
N ARG A 11 -3.89 -23.07 -21.47
CA ARG A 11 -4.31 -23.27 -22.86
C ARG A 11 -3.49 -22.37 -23.78
N THR A 12 -3.10 -22.87 -24.94
CA THR A 12 -2.43 -22.07 -25.97
C THR A 12 -3.45 -21.60 -26.99
N VAL A 13 -3.39 -20.32 -27.36
CA VAL A 13 -4.20 -19.72 -28.42
C VAL A 13 -3.27 -19.28 -29.54
N VAL A 14 -3.49 -19.82 -30.74
CA VAL A 14 -2.78 -19.40 -31.95
C VAL A 14 -3.59 -18.28 -32.61
N CYS A 15 -2.96 -17.16 -32.86
CA CYS A 15 -3.60 -15.99 -33.45
C CYS A 15 -3.48 -15.96 -34.98
N PRO A 16 -4.31 -15.15 -35.67
CA PRO A 16 -4.29 -15.06 -37.13
C PRO A 16 -2.96 -14.58 -37.73
N ASP A 17 -2.16 -13.86 -36.94
CA ASP A 17 -0.81 -13.38 -37.30
C ASP A 17 0.29 -14.45 -37.09
N GLY A 18 -0.08 -15.65 -36.64
CA GLY A 18 0.83 -16.75 -36.33
C GLY A 18 1.45 -16.69 -34.93
N SER A 19 1.15 -15.65 -34.14
CA SER A 19 1.60 -15.57 -32.75
C SER A 19 0.88 -16.61 -31.86
N GLN A 20 1.52 -16.97 -30.75
CA GLN A 20 0.96 -17.93 -29.79
C GLN A 20 0.93 -17.32 -28.39
N HIS A 21 -0.22 -17.40 -27.73
CA HIS A 21 -0.41 -16.91 -26.37
C HIS A 21 -0.78 -18.05 -25.43
N VAL A 22 -0.05 -18.17 -24.33
CA VAL A 22 -0.35 -19.14 -23.26
C VAL A 22 -1.19 -18.46 -22.19
N ILE A 23 -2.38 -19.03 -21.93
CA ILE A 23 -3.38 -18.51 -21.01
C ILE A 23 -3.60 -19.50 -19.88
N GLN A 24 -3.55 -19.04 -18.65
CA GLN A 24 -3.90 -19.78 -17.45
C GLN A 24 -5.42 -19.88 -17.34
N LYS A 25 -5.94 -21.11 -17.21
CA LYS A 25 -7.36 -21.39 -17.04
C LYS A 25 -7.87 -20.98 -15.66
N ASN A 26 -7.01 -21.07 -14.64
CA ASN A 26 -7.36 -20.71 -13.26
C ASN A 26 -6.68 -19.39 -12.86
N ILE A 27 -7.45 -18.31 -12.96
CA ILE A 27 -7.01 -16.96 -12.58
C ILE A 27 -6.75 -16.88 -11.07
N SER A 28 -7.51 -17.62 -10.26
CA SER A 28 -7.39 -17.56 -8.80
C SER A 28 -6.12 -18.21 -8.27
N SER A 29 -5.60 -19.24 -8.95
CA SER A 29 -4.28 -19.80 -8.63
C SER A 29 -3.13 -18.93 -9.17
N TYR A 30 -3.37 -18.21 -10.27
CA TYR A 30 -2.32 -17.42 -10.92
C TYR A 30 -2.14 -16.04 -10.28
N PHE A 31 -3.24 -15.43 -9.80
CA PHE A 31 -3.23 -14.20 -9.03
C PHE A 31 -4.08 -14.41 -7.77
N PRO A 32 -3.58 -15.04 -6.70
CA PRO A 32 -4.38 -15.26 -5.50
C PRO A 32 -4.83 -13.92 -4.87
N LEU A 33 -6.06 -13.88 -4.34
CA LEU A 33 -6.60 -12.71 -3.63
C LEU A 33 -5.98 -12.52 -2.25
N SER A 34 -5.16 -13.48 -1.81
CA SER A 34 -4.34 -13.32 -0.62
C SER A 34 -3.40 -12.14 -0.89
N VAL A 35 -3.86 -10.97 -0.47
CA VAL A 35 -3.02 -9.85 -0.09
C VAL A 35 -1.95 -10.48 0.78
N SER A 36 -0.68 -10.44 0.33
CA SER A 36 0.44 -11.08 1.03
C SER A 36 0.24 -10.91 2.52
N GLU A 37 0.18 -11.99 3.31
CA GLU A 37 -0.08 -11.94 4.75
C GLU A 37 0.87 -11.00 5.51
N LYS A 38 1.95 -10.55 4.85
CA LYS A 38 2.84 -9.48 5.31
C LYS A 38 2.17 -8.10 5.44
N SER A 39 1.12 -7.81 4.69
CA SER A 39 0.47 -6.49 4.66
C SER A 39 -0.62 -6.35 5.73
N ALA A 40 -1.37 -7.42 6.03
CA ALA A 40 -2.50 -7.38 6.94
C ALA A 40 -2.26 -8.21 8.21
N LYS A 41 -1.37 -7.74 9.08
CA LYS A 41 -1.35 -7.93 10.54
C LYS A 41 -0.09 -7.29 11.10
N VAL A 42 0.12 -6.02 10.77
CA VAL A 42 0.91 -5.21 11.69
C VAL A 42 -0.08 -4.75 12.76
N ASP A 43 -0.35 -5.63 13.74
CA ASP A 43 -0.70 -5.13 15.07
C ASP A 43 0.55 -4.39 15.54
N VAL A 44 0.77 -3.18 15.02
CA VAL A 44 1.85 -2.35 15.52
C VAL A 44 1.36 -1.90 16.89
N ASP A 45 1.90 -2.51 17.93
CA ASP A 45 1.88 -1.95 19.26
C ASP A 45 2.78 -0.68 19.21
N LEU A 46 2.23 0.38 18.63
CA LEU A 46 2.87 1.68 18.43
C LEU A 46 3.03 2.34 19.80
N LYS A 47 4.18 2.11 20.42
CA LYS A 47 4.57 2.84 21.62
C LYS A 47 5.15 4.17 21.19
N ILE A 48 4.29 5.18 21.07
CA ILE A 48 4.73 6.56 20.94
C ILE A 48 5.43 6.95 22.26
N PRO A 49 6.61 7.61 22.23
CA PRO A 49 7.33 7.95 23.45
C PRO A 49 6.47 8.70 24.47
N ASP A 50 6.61 8.38 25.76
CA ASP A 50 5.85 9.01 26.85
C ASP A 50 6.13 10.52 27.01
N THR A 51 7.19 11.02 26.35
CA THR A 51 7.53 12.45 26.30
C THR A 51 6.59 13.27 25.41
N VAL A 52 5.71 12.61 24.66
CA VAL A 52 4.73 13.24 23.78
C VAL A 52 3.43 13.47 24.55
N GLU A 53 2.79 14.63 24.36
CA GLU A 53 1.45 14.86 24.90
C GLU A 53 0.49 13.74 24.46
N ALA A 54 -0.28 13.18 25.40
CA ALA A 54 -1.16 12.05 25.15
C ALA A 54 -2.12 12.27 23.96
N LYS A 55 -2.58 13.51 23.75
CA LYS A 55 -3.43 13.88 22.61
C LYS A 55 -2.70 13.75 21.27
N THR A 56 -1.48 14.26 21.18
CA THR A 56 -0.63 14.20 19.98
C THR A 56 -0.22 12.77 19.68
N ALA A 57 0.10 11.98 20.71
CA ALA A 57 0.40 10.56 20.58
C ALA A 57 -0.80 9.79 19.99
N ALA A 58 -2.01 10.00 20.50
CA ALA A 58 -3.23 9.38 19.99
C ALA A 58 -3.54 9.79 18.54
N GLN A 59 -3.35 11.06 18.18
CA GLN A 59 -3.54 11.55 16.81
C GLN A 59 -2.53 10.89 15.85
N MET A 60 -1.27 10.78 16.26
CA MET A 60 -0.23 10.14 15.46
C MET A 60 -0.51 8.66 15.23
N GLU A 61 -0.89 7.94 16.29
CA GLU A 61 -1.28 6.53 16.20
C GLU A 61 -2.47 6.35 15.25
N SER A 62 -3.49 7.20 15.37
CA SER A 62 -4.64 7.18 14.47
C SER A 62 -4.25 7.44 13.02
N ALA A 63 -3.37 8.42 12.76
CA ALA A 63 -2.93 8.74 11.41
C ALA A 63 -2.13 7.59 10.79
N ILE A 64 -1.24 6.95 11.55
CA ILE A 64 -0.47 5.78 11.09
C ILE A 64 -1.41 4.62 10.76
N LYS A 65 -2.39 4.34 11.62
CA LYS A 65 -3.42 3.31 11.37
C LYS A 65 -4.22 3.60 10.10
N SER A 66 -4.61 4.84 9.86
CA SER A 66 -5.32 5.23 8.63
C SER A 66 -4.46 5.02 7.38
N VAL A 67 -3.16 5.34 7.44
CA VAL A 67 -2.24 5.06 6.34
C VAL A 67 -2.15 3.56 6.05
N MET A 68 -2.00 2.74 7.10
CA MET A 68 -1.93 1.28 6.97
C MET A 68 -3.17 0.71 6.26
N VAL A 69 -4.36 1.10 6.71
CA VAL A 69 -5.63 0.67 6.08
C VAL A 69 -5.69 1.08 4.60
N SER A 70 -5.20 2.27 4.26
CA SER A 70 -5.17 2.74 2.88
C SER A 70 -4.16 1.99 2.00
N ILE A 71 -2.99 1.62 2.54
CA ILE A 71 -2.00 0.77 1.86
C ILE A 71 -2.63 -0.59 1.57
N ASP A 72 -3.28 -1.21 2.56
CA ASP A 72 -3.98 -2.49 2.39
C ASP A 72 -5.09 -2.42 1.34
N LYS A 73 -5.92 -1.38 1.38
CA LYS A 73 -6.97 -1.14 0.37
C LYS A 73 -6.36 -0.99 -1.04
N SER A 74 -5.25 -0.27 -1.15
CA SER A 74 -4.55 -0.06 -2.42
C SER A 74 -3.95 -1.35 -2.96
N ASN A 75 -3.39 -2.19 -2.08
CA ASN A 75 -2.86 -3.50 -2.45
C ASN A 75 -3.96 -4.43 -2.98
N GLY A 76 -5.08 -4.54 -2.25
CA GLY A 76 -6.23 -5.33 -2.66
C GLY A 76 -6.81 -4.86 -4.00
N SER A 77 -6.91 -3.54 -4.20
CA SER A 77 -7.34 -2.94 -5.46
C SER A 77 -6.43 -3.33 -6.63
N ILE A 78 -5.10 -3.28 -6.46
CA ILE A 78 -4.14 -3.67 -7.50
C ILE A 78 -4.31 -5.14 -7.91
N VAL A 79 -4.50 -6.05 -6.93
CA VAL A 79 -4.71 -7.48 -7.22
C VAL A 79 -6.01 -7.70 -8.00
N LEU A 80 -7.09 -7.02 -7.60
CA LEU A 80 -8.38 -7.09 -8.30
C LEU A 80 -8.28 -6.56 -9.73
N GLU A 81 -7.60 -5.44 -9.93
CA GLU A 81 -7.38 -4.87 -11.26
C GLU A 81 -6.55 -5.79 -12.15
N GLN A 82 -5.48 -6.39 -11.62
CA GLN A 82 -4.67 -7.35 -12.37
C GLN A 82 -5.51 -8.56 -12.80
N ARG A 83 -6.35 -9.08 -11.91
CA ARG A 83 -7.29 -10.16 -12.23
C ARG A 83 -8.28 -9.75 -13.32
N ALA A 84 -8.87 -8.56 -13.22
CA ALA A 84 -9.83 -8.05 -14.19
C ALA A 84 -9.16 -7.87 -15.58
N ALA A 85 -7.99 -7.25 -15.60
CA ALA A 85 -7.19 -7.05 -16.81
C ALA A 85 -6.84 -8.39 -17.46
N TYR A 86 -6.41 -9.37 -16.66
CA TYR A 86 -6.11 -10.69 -17.16
C TYR A 86 -7.34 -11.44 -17.67
N THR A 87 -8.49 -11.30 -17.01
CA THR A 87 -9.74 -11.95 -17.44
C THR A 87 -10.18 -11.44 -18.81
N ALA A 88 -10.09 -10.12 -19.03
CA ALA A 88 -10.37 -9.51 -20.33
C ALA A 88 -9.37 -10.01 -21.40
N TYR A 89 -8.08 -10.06 -21.05
CA TYR A 89 -7.04 -10.61 -21.94
C TYR A 89 -7.28 -12.07 -22.30
N ALA A 90 -7.56 -12.91 -21.31
CA ALA A 90 -7.81 -14.33 -21.48
C ALA A 90 -9.02 -14.63 -22.37
N SER A 91 -9.98 -13.69 -22.46
CA SER A 91 -11.18 -13.81 -23.31
C SER A 91 -10.88 -13.52 -24.79
N ASN A 92 -9.95 -12.61 -25.09
CA ASN A 92 -9.54 -12.28 -26.46
C ASN A 92 -8.03 -11.93 -26.52
N PRO A 93 -7.12 -12.93 -26.41
CA PRO A 93 -5.70 -12.66 -26.28
C PRO A 93 -5.10 -12.03 -27.54
N CYS A 94 -5.58 -12.42 -28.72
CA CYS A 94 -5.12 -11.88 -30.00
C CYS A 94 -5.45 -10.40 -30.18
N GLY A 95 -6.63 -9.95 -29.75
CA GLY A 95 -7.07 -8.56 -29.93
C GLY A 95 -6.69 -7.63 -28.77
N SER A 96 -6.31 -8.16 -27.61
CA SER A 96 -6.12 -7.36 -26.38
C SER A 96 -4.71 -7.44 -25.80
N HIS A 97 -3.76 -8.10 -26.46
CA HIS A 97 -2.39 -8.24 -25.97
C HIS A 97 -1.74 -6.89 -25.61
N GLU A 98 -1.73 -5.94 -26.55
CA GLU A 98 -1.15 -4.60 -26.34
C GLU A 98 -1.91 -3.76 -25.31
N TRP A 99 -3.23 -3.96 -25.20
CA TRP A 99 -4.01 -3.34 -24.13
C TRP A 99 -3.61 -3.90 -22.77
N TYR A 100 -3.50 -5.22 -22.64
CA TYR A 100 -3.14 -5.89 -21.41
C TYR A 100 -1.71 -5.52 -20.96
N LYS A 101 -0.77 -5.41 -21.91
CA LYS A 101 0.58 -4.93 -21.63
C LYS A 101 0.58 -3.54 -21.01
N ARG A 102 -0.21 -2.59 -21.56
CA ARG A 102 -0.38 -1.25 -20.97
C ARG A 102 -1.02 -1.30 -19.58
N GLN A 103 -1.99 -2.20 -19.34
CA GLN A 103 -2.53 -2.40 -18.00
C GLN A 103 -1.46 -2.90 -17.02
N LEU A 104 -0.60 -3.82 -17.44
CA LEU A 104 0.51 -4.31 -16.62
C LEU A 104 1.53 -3.21 -16.29
N GLU A 105 1.85 -2.33 -17.24
CA GLU A 105 2.73 -1.18 -17.00
C GLU A 105 2.14 -0.22 -15.95
N ASN A 106 0.84 0.07 -16.05
CA ASN A 106 0.12 0.90 -15.06
C ASN A 106 0.09 0.23 -13.68
N ILE A 107 -0.22 -1.07 -13.63
CA ILE A 107 -0.23 -1.88 -12.40
C ILE A 107 1.17 -1.92 -11.78
N SER A 108 2.22 -2.11 -12.59
CA SER A 108 3.61 -2.13 -12.12
C SER A 108 4.00 -0.79 -11.50
N THR A 109 3.65 0.32 -12.14
CA THR A 109 3.91 1.68 -11.62
C THR A 109 3.23 1.88 -10.28
N ARG A 110 1.97 1.44 -10.13
CA ARG A 110 1.23 1.53 -8.87
C ARG A 110 1.81 0.63 -7.78
N ARG A 111 2.26 -0.57 -8.14
CA ARG A 111 2.97 -1.47 -7.20
C ARG A 111 4.26 -0.86 -6.68
N GLN A 112 5.03 -0.22 -7.54
CA GLN A 112 6.26 0.46 -7.13
C GLN A 112 5.95 1.56 -6.10
N ARG A 113 4.95 2.40 -6.37
CA ARG A 113 4.50 3.43 -5.41
C ARG A 113 4.01 2.83 -4.09
N LEU A 114 3.26 1.73 -4.15
CA LEU A 114 2.81 1.03 -2.96
C LEU A 114 4.00 0.49 -2.15
N GLN A 115 5.02 -0.06 -2.80
CA GLN A 115 6.24 -0.53 -2.14
C GLN A 115 7.00 0.61 -1.47
N GLU A 116 7.07 1.78 -2.11
CA GLU A 116 7.66 2.98 -1.52
C GLU A 116 6.90 3.43 -0.27
N GLN A 117 5.56 3.38 -0.31
CA GLN A 117 4.69 3.68 0.83
C GLN A 117 4.86 2.69 1.99
N GLU A 118 4.93 1.38 1.69
CA GLU A 118 5.21 0.33 2.69
C GLU A 118 6.56 0.53 3.35
N ASN A 119 7.60 0.90 2.59
CA ASN A 119 8.93 1.17 3.12
C ASN A 119 8.93 2.40 4.04
N MET A 120 8.24 3.48 3.65
CA MET A 120 8.11 4.68 4.48
C MET A 120 7.33 4.41 5.77
N LEU A 121 6.26 3.61 5.69
CA LEU A 121 5.52 3.16 6.87
C LEU A 121 6.41 2.32 7.79
N GLY A 122 7.18 1.39 7.24
CA GLY A 122 8.14 0.59 8.01
C GLY A 122 9.20 1.44 8.71
N ALA A 123 9.73 2.46 8.03
CA ALA A 123 10.63 3.44 8.62
C ALA A 123 9.97 4.25 9.75
N LEU A 124 8.71 4.66 9.57
CA LEU A 124 7.94 5.39 10.59
C LEU A 124 7.72 4.55 11.85
N VAL A 125 7.37 3.27 11.68
CA VAL A 125 7.23 2.31 12.79
C VAL A 125 8.57 2.10 13.50
N ALA A 126 9.67 1.96 12.76
CA ALA A 126 11.01 1.81 13.35
C ALA A 126 11.44 3.07 14.11
N LEU A 127 11.14 4.27 13.59
CA LEU A 127 11.39 5.54 14.28
C LEU A 127 10.59 5.65 15.58
N ALA A 128 9.31 5.27 15.57
CA ALA A 128 8.47 5.26 16.77
C ALA A 128 9.05 4.38 17.89
N GLN A 129 9.74 3.29 17.53
CA GLN A 129 10.37 2.37 18.46
C GLN A 129 11.78 2.79 18.89
N THR A 130 12.35 3.84 18.29
CA THR A 130 13.71 4.29 18.58
C THR A 130 13.70 5.28 19.76
N PRO A 131 14.45 5.01 20.84
CA PRO A 131 14.53 5.91 21.99
C PRO A 131 15.09 7.29 21.59
N GLY A 132 14.45 8.37 22.05
CA GLY A 132 14.95 9.74 21.86
C GLY A 132 14.68 10.37 20.49
N VAL A 133 13.86 9.74 19.64
CA VAL A 133 13.40 10.34 18.37
C VAL A 133 12.53 11.56 18.64
N GLN A 134 12.73 12.61 17.83
CA GLN A 134 11.91 13.82 17.88
C GLN A 134 10.59 13.62 17.13
N ILE A 135 9.49 14.13 17.69
CA ILE A 135 8.15 14.06 17.09
C ILE A 135 8.15 14.65 15.69
N SER A 136 8.77 15.82 15.51
CA SER A 136 8.90 16.50 14.21
C SER A 136 9.49 15.63 13.09
N GLU A 137 10.38 14.68 13.41
CA GLU A 137 10.91 13.73 12.43
C GLU A 137 9.85 12.70 12.02
N MET A 138 9.07 12.20 12.99
CA MET A 138 7.96 11.29 12.75
C MET A 138 6.85 11.97 11.93
N VAL A 139 6.47 13.20 12.30
CA VAL A 139 5.46 13.99 11.59
C VAL A 139 5.94 14.33 10.18
N GLY A 140 7.21 14.70 10.02
CA GLY A 140 7.81 14.95 8.72
C GLY A 140 7.75 13.74 7.79
N LEU A 141 8.04 12.54 8.30
CA LEU A 141 7.95 11.30 7.53
C LEU A 141 6.51 10.91 7.22
N LEU A 142 5.59 11.04 8.19
CA LEU A 142 4.17 10.80 8.01
C LEU A 142 3.59 11.73 6.93
N ARG A 143 3.97 13.00 6.92
CA ARG A 143 3.54 13.97 5.89
C ARG A 143 4.02 13.58 4.50
N ARG A 144 5.29 13.18 4.37
CA ARG A 144 5.84 12.68 3.09
C ARG A 144 5.05 11.48 2.61
N LEU A 145 4.77 10.54 3.50
CA LEU A 145 3.97 9.36 3.21
C LEU A 145 2.57 9.77 2.71
N VAL A 146 1.85 10.63 3.42
CA VAL A 146 0.52 11.12 3.02
C VAL A 146 0.53 11.83 1.66
N VAL A 147 1.55 12.63 1.36
CA VAL A 147 1.67 13.32 0.05
C VAL A 147 1.85 12.35 -1.11
N THR A 148 2.45 11.17 -0.87
CA THR A 148 2.56 10.13 -1.90
C THR A 148 1.27 9.31 -2.08
N MET A 149 0.27 9.49 -1.23
CA MET A 149 -1.02 8.81 -1.32
C MET A 149 -1.95 9.48 -2.34
N THR A 150 -3.02 8.79 -2.71
CA THR A 150 -4.06 9.40 -3.56
C THR A 150 -4.79 10.50 -2.78
N PRO A 151 -5.34 11.53 -3.45
CA PRO A 151 -6.07 12.61 -2.77
C PRO A 151 -7.23 12.10 -1.90
N GLU A 152 -7.92 11.06 -2.35
CA GLU A 152 -9.00 10.40 -1.60
C GLU A 152 -8.46 9.80 -0.29
N ALA A 153 -7.36 9.06 -0.35
CA ALA A 153 -6.73 8.47 0.84
C ALA A 153 -6.14 9.53 1.78
N ALA A 154 -5.52 10.58 1.23
CA ALA A 154 -4.93 11.66 1.99
C ALA A 154 -5.98 12.50 2.74
N SER A 155 -7.18 12.67 2.17
CA SER A 155 -8.25 13.50 2.75
C SER A 155 -8.80 12.99 4.09
N ILE A 156 -8.57 11.71 4.40
CA ILE A 156 -9.05 11.05 5.61
C ILE A 156 -7.98 11.14 6.73
N ILE A 157 -6.77 11.62 6.41
CA ILE A 157 -5.63 11.63 7.33
C ILE A 157 -5.35 13.07 7.78
N THR A 158 -5.57 13.33 9.06
CA THR A 158 -5.36 14.64 9.69
C THR A 158 -3.92 14.77 10.21
N VAL A 159 -3.00 15.26 9.37
CA VAL A 159 -1.60 15.55 9.79
C VAL A 159 -1.42 17.00 10.24
N ASN A 160 -2.16 17.95 9.66
CA ASN A 160 -1.98 19.38 9.93
C ASN A 160 -2.35 19.79 11.37
N GLU A 161 -3.23 19.05 12.03
CA GLU A 161 -3.62 19.31 13.42
C GLU A 161 -2.51 18.90 14.41
N MET A 162 -1.61 18.00 14.00
CA MET A 162 -0.50 17.52 14.82
C MET A 162 0.61 18.57 14.94
N ASP A 163 0.97 19.25 13.83
CA ASP A 163 1.95 20.35 13.80
C ASP A 163 1.54 21.49 14.75
N HIS A 164 0.26 21.89 14.70
CA HIS A 164 -0.23 23.01 15.51
C HIS A 164 -0.24 22.68 17.00
N SER A 165 -0.48 21.40 17.33
CA SER A 165 -0.46 20.90 18.71
C SER A 165 0.98 20.83 19.25
N GLU A 166 1.93 20.35 18.43
CA GLU A 166 3.37 20.32 18.77
C GLU A 166 3.90 21.75 18.98
N GLN A 167 3.60 22.68 18.06
CA GLN A 167 4.03 24.07 18.17
C GLN A 167 3.50 24.72 19.46
N THR A 168 2.22 24.51 19.77
CA THR A 168 1.58 25.06 20.98
C THR A 168 2.19 24.50 22.26
N ALA A 169 2.45 23.19 22.30
CA ALA A 169 3.13 22.55 23.43
C ALA A 169 4.56 23.08 23.60
N HIS A 170 5.29 23.25 22.50
CA HIS A 170 6.64 23.78 22.52
C HIS A 170 6.69 25.25 22.99
N ASP A 171 5.71 26.06 22.56
CA ASP A 171 5.54 27.45 22.98
C ASP A 171 5.13 27.56 24.46
N MET A 172 4.30 26.64 24.97
CA MET A 172 3.95 26.60 26.40
C MET A 172 5.15 26.23 27.29
N ILE A 173 6.03 25.34 26.82
CA ILE A 173 7.23 24.93 27.56
C ILE A 173 8.31 26.02 27.53
N GLN A 174 8.45 26.75 26.42
CA GLN A 174 9.42 27.85 26.30
C GLN A 174 8.90 29.21 26.82
N GLY A 175 7.58 29.38 26.87
CA GLY A 175 6.90 30.63 27.24
C GLY A 175 6.74 30.87 28.74
N GLY A 176 7.01 29.87 29.59
CA GLY A 176 7.14 30.02 31.04
C GLY A 176 5.82 30.21 31.82
N LEU A 177 5.67 29.35 32.82
CA LEU A 177 5.15 29.73 34.14
C LEU A 177 6.33 29.71 35.12
#